data_AF-A0A8E0SIB0-F1
#
_entry.id   AF-A0A8E0SIB0-F1
#
_cell.length_a   1.000
_cell.length_b   1.000
_cell.length_c   1.000
_cell.angle_alpha   90.00
_cell.angle_beta   90.00
_cell.angle_gamma   90.00
#
_symmetry.space_group_name_H-M   'P 1'
#
loop_
_entity.id
_entity.type
_entity.pdbx_description
1 polymer ?
#
loop_
_entity_poly.entity_id
_entity_poly.type
_entity_poly.pdbx_seq_one_letter_code
_entity_poly.pdbx_strand_id
1 'polypeptide(L)'
;MLKHISSVFWIVIAITAAAVLWGVISPDSLQNVSQSAQAFITDSFGWYYLLVVSLFVGFCLFLIFSPIGKIKLGKPDEKPEFGLLSWFAMLFSAGMGIGLVFYGAAEPISHYAISSPSGETETPQAFRDALRYTFFHWGLHAWAIYAIVALCIAYFQFRKGAPGLISSTLSPILGDKVNGPIGKAIDCIAVFATVVGVSTSLGLGATQINGGLNYLFGIPNAFIVQLVLIIIVTVLFLLSAWSGLGKGIKYLSNTNMVLAGLLMLFMLVVGPTVLIMNSFTDSIGQYIQNIVQMSFRLTPNDPEKREWINSWTIFYWAWWISWSPFVGIFIARVSRGRTIREFLIGVLVTPCILTFLWFSIFGVSAMDLQQKGTFNVAKLSTETMLFGTLDHYPLTMVTSILALILIAVFFITSADSATFVLGMQTSYGSLNPANSVKLSWGIIQSAMAAVLLYSGGLAALQNTAILAALPFSIVILLMIASLYQSLSKERREIKKAEKLDKPRSPRVKKAY
;
A
#
# COMPACT_ATOMS: atom_id res chain seq x y z
N MET A 1 20.74 17.51 -23.03
CA MET A 1 19.56 17.35 -22.14
C MET A 1 19.40 15.94 -21.53
N LEU A 2 20.13 14.91 -21.94
CA LEU A 2 20.00 13.52 -21.42
C LEU A 2 20.88 13.16 -20.20
N LYS A 3 21.74 14.08 -19.71
CA LYS A 3 22.75 13.78 -18.65
C LYS A 3 22.19 13.50 -17.25
N HIS A 4 20.87 13.44 -17.06
CA HIS A 4 20.23 13.23 -15.76
C HIS A 4 19.28 12.03 -15.69
N ILE A 5 19.22 11.18 -16.73
CA ILE A 5 18.37 9.98 -16.76
C ILE A 5 19.24 8.75 -16.51
N SER A 6 18.84 7.91 -15.55
CA SER A 6 19.57 6.68 -15.23
C SER A 6 19.37 5.59 -16.30
N SER A 7 20.29 4.63 -16.38
CA SER A 7 20.08 3.43 -17.22
C SER A 7 18.86 2.62 -16.78
N VAL A 8 18.48 2.70 -15.50
CA VAL A 8 17.29 2.03 -14.94
C VAL A 8 16.02 2.52 -15.64
N PHE A 9 15.94 3.82 -15.97
CA PHE A 9 14.82 4.38 -16.74
C PHE A 9 14.59 3.61 -18.04
N TRP A 10 15.62 3.52 -18.88
CA TRP A 10 15.52 2.93 -20.21
C TRP A 10 15.22 1.43 -20.16
N ILE A 11 15.84 0.71 -19.21
CA ILE A 11 15.62 -0.72 -19.02
C ILE A 11 14.16 -0.98 -18.63
N VAL A 12 13.65 -0.29 -17.62
CA VAL A 12 12.30 -0.56 -17.10
C VAL A 12 11.22 -0.03 -18.04
N ILE A 13 11.44 1.11 -18.71
CA ILE A 13 10.55 1.58 -19.78
C ILE A 13 10.46 0.54 -20.90
N ALA A 14 11.59 -0.03 -21.35
CA ALA A 14 11.57 -1.04 -22.41
C ALA A 14 10.84 -2.32 -21.98
N ILE A 15 11.07 -2.81 -20.76
CA ILE A 15 10.37 -3.98 -20.20
C ILE A 15 8.86 -3.71 -20.10
N THR A 16 8.47 -2.55 -19.57
CA THR A 16 7.06 -2.20 -19.40
C THR A 16 6.38 -2.00 -20.76
N ALA A 17 7.04 -1.34 -21.70
CA ALA A 17 6.54 -1.17 -23.06
C ALA A 17 6.37 -2.51 -23.78
N ALA A 18 7.31 -3.44 -23.61
CA ALA A 18 7.17 -4.80 -24.15
C ALA A 18 5.97 -5.53 -23.54
N ALA A 19 5.74 -5.41 -22.23
CA ALA A 19 4.56 -6.00 -21.57
C ALA A 19 3.24 -5.38 -22.07
N VAL A 20 3.19 -4.06 -22.23
CA VAL A 20 2.05 -3.34 -22.81
C VAL A 20 1.81 -3.80 -24.25
N LEU A 21 2.85 -3.85 -25.09
CA LEU A 21 2.74 -4.31 -26.48
C LEU A 21 2.26 -5.77 -26.55
N TRP A 22 2.75 -6.63 -25.66
CA TRP A 22 2.31 -8.03 -25.60
C TRP A 22 0.80 -8.13 -25.32
N GLY A 23 0.29 -7.40 -24.33
CA GLY A 23 -1.15 -7.45 -24.04
C GLY A 23 -2.03 -6.73 -25.08
N VAL A 24 -1.48 -5.81 -25.87
CA VAL A 24 -2.18 -5.25 -27.05
C VAL A 24 -2.25 -6.27 -28.20
N ILE A 25 -1.14 -6.96 -28.48
CA ILE A 25 -1.03 -7.88 -29.63
C ILE A 25 -1.70 -9.23 -29.34
N SER A 26 -1.58 -9.75 -28.12
CA SER A 26 -2.08 -11.06 -27.72
C SER A 26 -2.58 -11.05 -26.26
N PRO A 27 -3.75 -10.44 -26.01
CA PRO A 27 -4.34 -10.34 -24.67
C PRO A 27 -4.56 -11.72 -24.02
N ASP A 28 -5.08 -12.70 -24.76
CA ASP A 28 -5.33 -14.05 -24.25
C ASP A 28 -4.04 -14.75 -23.80
N SER A 29 -2.94 -14.55 -24.56
CA SER A 29 -1.62 -15.09 -24.20
C SER A 29 -1.12 -14.46 -22.90
N LEU A 30 -1.21 -13.13 -22.76
CA LEU A 30 -0.83 -12.43 -21.55
C LEU A 30 -1.65 -12.92 -20.35
N GLN A 31 -2.97 -13.07 -20.51
CA GLN A 31 -3.85 -13.57 -19.46
C GLN A 31 -3.44 -14.99 -19.02
N ASN A 32 -3.30 -15.93 -19.96
CA ASN A 32 -2.96 -17.32 -19.66
C ASN A 32 -1.59 -17.45 -18.99
N VAL A 33 -0.59 -16.68 -19.42
CA VAL A 33 0.74 -16.70 -18.79
C VAL A 33 0.69 -16.07 -17.41
N SER A 34 0.01 -14.94 -17.25
CA SER A 34 -0.12 -14.27 -15.94
C SER A 34 -0.83 -15.16 -14.92
N GLN A 35 -1.89 -15.87 -15.32
CA GLN A 35 -2.63 -16.80 -14.47
C GLN A 35 -1.79 -18.02 -14.10
N SER A 36 -1.11 -18.64 -15.07
CA SER A 36 -0.22 -19.79 -14.80
C SER A 36 0.93 -19.43 -13.86
N ALA A 37 1.53 -18.27 -14.06
CA ALA A 37 2.59 -17.76 -13.19
C ALA A 37 2.07 -17.41 -11.80
N GLN A 38 0.87 -16.82 -11.70
CA GLN A 38 0.24 -16.54 -10.42
C GLN A 38 -0.03 -17.83 -9.65
N ALA A 39 -0.65 -18.84 -10.29
CA ALA A 39 -0.93 -20.13 -9.67
C ALA A 39 0.36 -20.80 -9.16
N PHE A 40 1.41 -20.82 -9.99
CA PHE A 40 2.72 -21.34 -9.57
C PHE A 40 3.27 -20.63 -8.33
N ILE A 41 3.19 -19.29 -8.30
CA ILE A 41 3.68 -18.50 -7.17
C ILE A 41 2.83 -18.74 -5.93
N THR A 42 1.51 -18.72 -6.04
CA THR A 42 0.63 -18.91 -4.89
C THR A 42 0.76 -20.30 -4.31
N ASP A 43 0.88 -21.33 -5.15
CA ASP A 43 1.01 -22.73 -4.70
C ASP A 43 2.38 -23.00 -4.10
N SER A 44 3.45 -22.50 -4.72
CA SER A 44 4.83 -22.79 -4.31
C SER A 44 5.36 -21.85 -3.22
N PHE A 45 4.92 -20.59 -3.22
CA PHE A 45 5.45 -19.52 -2.36
C PHE A 45 4.40 -18.88 -1.44
N GLY A 46 3.17 -19.42 -1.34
CA GLY A 46 2.17 -18.88 -0.41
C GLY A 46 2.67 -18.85 1.05
N TRP A 47 3.37 -19.89 1.49
CA TRP A 47 4.03 -19.93 2.80
C TRP A 47 5.09 -18.83 2.97
N TYR A 48 5.84 -18.57 1.90
CA TYR A 48 6.90 -17.56 1.91
C TYR A 48 6.31 -16.16 2.12
N TYR A 49 5.22 -15.81 1.44
CA TYR A 49 4.55 -14.51 1.63
C TYR A 49 4.08 -14.32 3.08
N LEU A 50 3.42 -15.32 3.67
CA LEU A 50 2.98 -15.24 5.06
C LEU A 50 4.14 -15.08 6.04
N LEU A 51 5.23 -15.86 5.88
CA LEU A 51 6.40 -15.75 6.73
C LEU A 51 7.08 -14.39 6.60
N VAL A 52 7.24 -13.89 5.38
CA VAL A 52 7.95 -12.64 5.12
C VAL A 52 7.19 -11.45 5.68
N VAL A 53 5.88 -11.35 5.45
CA VAL A 53 5.10 -10.24 6.01
C VAL A 53 5.00 -10.34 7.53
N SER A 54 4.89 -11.54 8.09
CA SER A 54 4.94 -11.74 9.55
C SER A 54 6.30 -11.35 10.13
N LEU A 55 7.39 -11.65 9.43
CA LEU A 55 8.74 -11.21 9.81
C LEU A 55 8.86 -9.69 9.76
N PHE A 56 8.19 -9.02 8.83
CA PHE A 56 8.17 -7.56 8.79
C PHE A 56 7.50 -6.97 10.03
N VAL A 57 6.34 -7.50 10.42
CA VAL A 57 5.67 -7.13 11.67
C VAL A 57 6.59 -7.38 12.87
N GLY A 58 7.16 -8.58 12.99
CA GLY A 58 8.06 -8.96 14.08
C GLY A 58 9.29 -8.06 14.17
N PHE A 59 9.90 -7.71 13.04
CA PHE A 59 11.07 -6.84 12.99
C PHE A 59 10.74 -5.40 13.41
N CYS A 60 9.59 -4.86 12.98
CA CYS A 60 9.10 -3.57 13.44
C CYS A 60 8.89 -3.56 14.96
N LEU A 61 8.21 -4.56 15.51
CA LEU A 61 7.99 -4.69 16.96
C LEU A 61 9.32 -4.79 17.72
N PHE A 62 10.25 -5.61 17.22
CA PHE A 62 11.60 -5.71 17.78
C PHE A 62 12.29 -4.33 17.85
N LEU A 63 12.27 -3.55 16.77
CA LEU A 63 12.89 -2.23 16.76
C LEU A 63 12.21 -1.23 17.71
N ILE A 64 10.87 -1.27 17.82
CA ILE A 64 10.10 -0.44 18.77
C ILE A 64 10.59 -0.66 20.20
N PHE A 65 10.72 -1.90 20.65
CA PHE A 65 11.13 -2.20 22.03
C PHE A 65 12.65 -2.16 22.24
N SER A 66 13.44 -2.22 21.17
CA SER A 66 14.89 -2.17 21.27
C SER A 66 15.44 -0.76 21.64
N PRO A 67 16.67 -0.68 22.17
CA PRO A 67 17.40 0.59 22.31
C PRO A 67 17.68 1.28 20.97
N ILE A 68 17.71 0.55 19.85
CA ILE A 68 17.89 1.08 18.49
C ILE A 68 16.74 2.04 18.14
N GLY A 69 15.55 1.81 18.68
CA GLY A 69 14.38 2.68 18.51
C GLY A 69 14.59 4.14 18.93
N LYS A 70 15.64 4.46 19.70
CA LYS A 70 15.99 5.84 20.10
C LYS A 70 16.77 6.62 19.03
N ILE A 71 17.28 5.95 18.00
CA ILE A 71 18.01 6.61 16.90
C ILE A 71 17.04 7.49 16.12
N LYS A 72 17.48 8.69 15.72
CA LYS A 72 16.70 9.61 14.89
C LYS A 72 16.93 9.37 13.39
N LEU A 73 15.86 9.55 12.61
CA LEU A 73 15.87 9.55 11.15
C LEU A 73 16.31 10.91 10.61
N GLY A 74 17.57 11.24 10.84
CA GLY A 74 18.17 12.55 10.58
C GLY A 74 19.42 12.74 11.43
N LYS A 75 19.97 13.94 11.50
CA LYS A 75 21.09 14.26 12.40
C LYS A 75 20.67 14.08 13.88
N PRO A 76 21.61 13.82 14.82
CA PRO A 76 21.29 13.58 16.24
C PRO A 76 20.41 14.67 16.88
N ASP A 77 20.64 15.93 16.52
CA ASP A 77 19.92 17.09 17.09
C ASP A 77 18.80 17.60 16.18
N GLU A 78 18.53 16.91 15.08
CA GLU A 78 17.46 17.29 14.15
C GLU A 78 16.10 17.12 14.82
N LYS A 79 15.20 18.08 14.56
CA LYS A 79 13.81 18.07 15.03
C LYS A 79 12.88 17.61 13.90
N PRO A 80 11.70 17.05 14.20
CA PRO A 80 10.72 16.71 13.19
C PRO A 80 10.34 17.92 12.33
N GLU A 81 10.32 17.73 11.01
CA GLU A 81 9.97 18.80 10.05
C GLU A 81 8.49 19.19 10.15
N PHE A 82 7.63 18.23 10.48
CA PHE A 82 6.19 18.41 10.61
C PHE A 82 5.73 18.11 12.03
N GLY A 83 4.77 18.90 12.53
CA GLY A 83 4.07 18.61 13.79
C GLY A 83 3.37 17.25 13.77
N LEU A 84 3.10 16.71 14.96
CA LEU A 84 2.60 15.34 15.13
C LEU A 84 1.24 15.11 14.45
N LEU A 85 0.28 16.04 14.63
CA LEU A 85 -1.03 15.96 13.97
C LEU A 85 -0.93 16.05 12.44
N SER A 86 -0.14 16.99 11.93
CA SER A 86 0.07 17.14 10.48
C SER A 86 0.72 15.90 9.87
N TRP A 87 1.64 15.26 10.60
CA TRP A 87 2.26 14.03 10.15
C TRP A 87 1.30 12.86 10.13
N PHE A 88 0.47 12.68 11.16
CA PHE A 88 -0.59 11.66 11.17
C PHE A 88 -1.57 11.84 10.01
N ALA A 89 -2.00 13.07 9.74
CA ALA A 89 -2.86 13.36 8.59
C ALA A 89 -2.17 13.00 7.25
N MET A 90 -0.88 13.32 7.09
CA MET A 90 -0.12 12.97 5.89
C MET A 90 0.11 11.46 5.75
N LEU A 91 0.39 10.73 6.84
CA LEU A 91 0.54 9.27 6.82
C LEU A 91 -0.73 8.60 6.32
N PHE A 92 -1.88 9.06 6.83
CA PHE A 92 -3.16 8.56 6.38
C PHE A 92 -3.39 8.94 4.91
N SER A 93 -3.19 10.19 4.50
CA SER A 93 -3.36 10.54 3.08
C SER A 93 -2.43 9.77 2.12
N ALA A 94 -1.31 9.22 2.60
CA ALA A 94 -0.32 8.55 1.76
C ALA A 94 -0.66 7.09 1.47
N GLY A 95 -1.15 6.36 2.47
CA GLY A 95 -1.45 4.92 2.33
C GLY A 95 -2.93 4.61 2.16
N MET A 96 -3.80 5.61 2.26
CA MET A 96 -5.21 5.48 1.90
C MET A 96 -5.35 5.74 0.41
N GLY A 97 -5.98 4.83 -0.30
CA GLY A 97 -6.11 4.88 -1.75
C GLY A 97 -7.45 4.35 -2.23
N ILE A 98 -7.57 4.23 -3.54
CA ILE A 98 -8.74 3.63 -4.23
C ILE A 98 -9.15 2.31 -3.58
N GLY A 99 -8.18 1.47 -3.20
CA GLY A 99 -8.45 0.17 -2.62
C GLY A 99 -9.35 0.21 -1.38
N LEU A 100 -9.24 1.24 -0.54
CA LEU A 100 -10.10 1.39 0.64
C LEU A 100 -11.57 1.60 0.24
N VAL A 101 -11.81 2.44 -0.77
CA VAL A 101 -13.16 2.73 -1.27
C VAL A 101 -13.70 1.54 -2.06
N PHE A 102 -12.83 0.85 -2.81
CA PHE A 102 -13.15 -0.34 -3.59
C PHE A 102 -13.59 -1.51 -2.70
N TYR A 103 -12.74 -1.89 -1.76
CA TYR A 103 -12.97 -3.04 -0.89
C TYR A 103 -13.79 -2.71 0.36
N GLY A 104 -14.05 -1.42 0.64
CA GLY A 104 -14.71 -0.95 1.86
C GLY A 104 -16.01 -1.65 2.20
N ALA A 105 -16.87 -1.84 1.20
CA ALA A 105 -18.06 -2.70 1.31
C ALA A 105 -17.79 -4.11 0.76
N ALA A 106 -17.02 -4.21 -0.32
CA ALA A 106 -16.93 -5.44 -1.10
C ALA A 106 -16.19 -6.59 -0.40
N GLU A 107 -15.12 -6.31 0.34
CA GLU A 107 -14.38 -7.35 1.04
C GLU A 107 -15.18 -7.92 2.22
N PRO A 108 -15.76 -7.12 3.14
CA PRO A 108 -16.62 -7.65 4.20
C PRO A 108 -17.82 -8.43 3.67
N ILE A 109 -18.49 -7.94 2.62
CA ILE A 109 -19.58 -8.67 1.96
C ILE A 109 -19.11 -10.00 1.39
N SER A 110 -17.96 -10.01 0.72
CA SER A 110 -17.40 -11.24 0.18
C SER A 110 -17.15 -12.26 1.30
N HIS A 111 -16.47 -11.86 2.36
CA HIS A 111 -16.14 -12.74 3.47
C HIS A 111 -17.36 -13.18 4.28
N TYR A 112 -18.44 -12.42 4.26
CA TYR A 112 -19.67 -12.78 4.95
C TYR A 112 -20.56 -13.69 4.11
N ALA A 113 -20.81 -13.35 2.85
CA ALA A 113 -21.92 -13.90 2.07
C ALA A 113 -21.51 -14.64 0.77
N ILE A 114 -20.27 -14.47 0.29
CA ILE A 114 -19.82 -15.08 -0.98
C ILE A 114 -18.81 -16.20 -0.73
N SER A 115 -17.73 -15.91 -0.01
CA SER A 115 -16.63 -16.83 0.24
C SER A 115 -16.04 -16.54 1.62
N SER A 116 -16.53 -17.29 2.61
CA SER A 116 -16.17 -17.09 4.01
C SER A 116 -14.79 -17.64 4.34
N PRO A 117 -13.97 -16.92 5.13
CA PRO A 117 -12.68 -17.43 5.59
C PRO A 117 -12.82 -18.75 6.37
N SER A 118 -13.93 -18.96 7.09
CA SER A 118 -14.19 -20.20 7.84
C SER A 118 -14.94 -21.27 7.03
N GLY A 119 -15.41 -20.95 5.82
CA GLY A 119 -16.13 -21.84 4.91
C GLY A 119 -17.63 -21.52 4.85
N GLU A 120 -18.32 -21.55 6.00
CA GLU A 120 -19.75 -21.26 6.06
C GLU A 120 -20.04 -19.76 5.89
N THR A 121 -20.96 -19.43 4.98
CA THR A 121 -21.41 -18.05 4.71
C THR A 121 -22.69 -17.71 5.46
N GLU A 122 -22.97 -16.42 5.61
CA GLU A 122 -24.20 -15.87 6.20
C GLU A 122 -24.49 -16.32 7.64
N THR A 123 -23.48 -16.78 8.37
CA THR A 123 -23.57 -17.14 9.79
C THR A 123 -23.07 -16.02 10.71
N PRO A 124 -23.44 -16.02 12.01
CA PRO A 124 -22.85 -15.11 12.98
C PRO A 124 -21.32 -15.22 13.07
N GLN A 125 -20.75 -16.41 12.78
CA GLN A 125 -19.31 -16.61 12.75
C GLN A 125 -18.69 -15.99 11.49
N ALA A 126 -19.32 -16.15 10.32
CA ALA A 126 -18.89 -15.51 9.07
C ALA A 126 -18.87 -13.98 9.19
N PHE A 127 -19.85 -13.39 9.87
CA PHE A 127 -19.91 -11.94 10.12
C PHE A 127 -18.70 -11.44 10.92
N ARG A 128 -18.33 -12.16 12.00
CA ARG A 128 -17.15 -11.84 12.79
C ARG A 128 -15.86 -12.06 12.01
N ASP A 129 -15.79 -13.15 11.25
CA ASP A 129 -14.63 -13.49 10.43
C ASP A 129 -14.38 -12.47 9.33
N ALA A 130 -15.46 -11.95 8.72
CA ALA A 130 -15.38 -10.94 7.69
C ALA A 130 -14.59 -9.72 8.15
N LEU A 131 -15.02 -9.07 9.24
CA LEU A 131 -14.31 -7.90 9.76
C LEU A 131 -12.92 -8.24 10.28
N ARG A 132 -12.75 -9.39 10.94
CA ARG A 132 -11.45 -9.82 11.48
C ARG A 132 -10.39 -9.97 10.39
N TYR A 133 -10.73 -10.62 9.27
CA TYR A 133 -9.80 -10.80 8.16
C TYR A 133 -9.61 -9.52 7.35
N THR A 134 -10.65 -8.70 7.19
CA THR A 134 -10.48 -7.36 6.60
C THR A 134 -9.52 -6.50 7.44
N PHE A 135 -9.62 -6.52 8.76
CA PHE A 135 -8.67 -5.83 9.65
C PHE A 135 -7.26 -6.42 9.54
N PHE A 136 -7.14 -7.72 9.29
CA PHE A 136 -5.86 -8.35 9.04
C PHE A 136 -5.19 -7.88 7.75
N HIS A 137 -5.94 -7.81 6.65
CA HIS A 137 -5.42 -7.39 5.35
C HIS A 137 -5.07 -5.90 5.27
N TRP A 138 -5.79 -5.05 6.01
CA TRP A 138 -5.64 -3.58 5.98
C TRP A 138 -5.01 -2.97 7.23
N GLY A 139 -4.62 -3.83 8.17
CA GLY A 139 -4.06 -3.45 9.47
C GLY A 139 -2.54 -3.58 9.53
N LEU A 140 -2.05 -4.06 10.67
CA LEU A 140 -0.64 -4.01 11.06
C LEU A 140 0.32 -4.57 10.00
N HIS A 141 -0.09 -5.65 9.31
CA HIS A 141 0.75 -6.33 8.34
C HIS A 141 1.00 -5.50 7.07
N ALA A 142 -0.05 -4.86 6.53
CA ALA A 142 0.08 -3.96 5.39
C ALA A 142 1.01 -2.79 5.73
N TRP A 143 0.78 -2.15 6.87
CA TRP A 143 1.57 -1.00 7.32
C TRP A 143 2.99 -1.37 7.72
N ALA A 144 3.26 -2.60 8.17
CA ALA A 144 4.60 -3.07 8.45
C ALA A 144 5.47 -3.16 7.19
N ILE A 145 4.90 -3.58 6.05
CA ILE A 145 5.60 -3.59 4.76
C ILE A 145 6.06 -2.17 4.43
N TYR A 146 5.16 -1.18 4.51
CA TYR A 146 5.49 0.22 4.25
C TYR A 146 6.47 0.80 5.25
N ALA A 147 6.28 0.50 6.54
CA ALA A 147 7.14 0.99 7.62
C ALA A 147 8.59 0.53 7.43
N ILE A 148 8.82 -0.72 7.03
CA ILE A 148 10.18 -1.23 6.80
C ILE A 148 10.86 -0.53 5.63
N VAL A 149 10.18 -0.46 4.48
CA VAL A 149 10.76 0.18 3.29
C VAL A 149 11.03 1.66 3.57
N ALA A 150 10.07 2.35 4.15
CA ALA A 150 10.23 3.75 4.57
C ALA A 150 11.35 3.94 5.60
N LEU A 151 11.47 3.06 6.60
CA LEU A 151 12.53 3.12 7.60
C LEU A 151 13.91 2.97 6.97
N CYS A 152 14.08 2.01 6.06
CA CYS A 152 15.33 1.81 5.34
C CYS A 152 15.70 3.07 4.57
N ILE A 153 14.77 3.59 3.77
CA ILE A 153 15.00 4.79 2.95
C ILE A 153 15.31 5.99 3.85
N ALA A 154 14.48 6.27 4.85
CA ALA A 154 14.65 7.41 5.76
C ALA A 154 15.99 7.36 6.50
N TYR A 155 16.38 6.17 6.98
CA TYR A 155 17.66 6.00 7.66
C TYR A 155 18.83 6.24 6.70
N PHE A 156 18.92 5.53 5.57
CA PHE A 156 20.06 5.70 4.68
C PHE A 156 20.11 7.10 4.05
N GLN A 157 18.97 7.67 3.69
CA GLN A 157 18.91 8.99 3.08
C GLN A 157 19.19 10.11 4.10
N PHE A 158 18.48 10.16 5.23
CA PHE A 158 18.55 11.29 6.16
C PHE A 158 19.59 11.11 7.27
N ARG A 159 19.84 9.88 7.71
CA ARG A 159 20.87 9.59 8.73
C ARG A 159 22.25 9.38 8.12
N LYS A 160 22.35 8.69 6.97
CA LYS A 160 23.63 8.37 6.32
C LYS A 160 23.96 9.26 5.11
N GLY A 161 23.05 10.12 4.66
CA GLY A 161 23.29 11.00 3.51
C GLY A 161 23.41 10.26 2.18
N ALA A 162 22.88 9.04 2.09
CA ALA A 162 22.90 8.24 0.87
C ALA A 162 21.89 8.79 -0.17
N PRO A 163 22.07 8.48 -1.48
CA PRO A 163 21.06 8.76 -2.49
C PRO A 163 19.71 8.10 -2.15
N GLY A 164 18.61 8.72 -2.58
CA GLY A 164 17.24 8.19 -2.40
C GLY A 164 16.90 7.03 -3.33
N LEU A 165 17.80 6.05 -3.45
CA LEU A 165 17.64 4.83 -4.27
C LEU A 165 17.48 3.61 -3.38
N ILE A 166 16.76 2.58 -3.86
CA ILE A 166 16.59 1.34 -3.10
C ILE A 166 17.92 0.60 -3.00
N SER A 167 18.69 0.54 -4.09
CA SER A 167 20.05 -0.03 -4.11
C SER A 167 20.97 0.59 -3.06
N SER A 168 20.87 1.89 -2.81
CA SER A 168 21.71 2.61 -1.84
C SER A 168 21.48 2.15 -0.40
N THR A 169 20.30 1.64 -0.08
CA THR A 169 19.99 1.08 1.24
C THR A 169 20.75 -0.22 1.53
N LEU A 170 21.32 -0.86 0.51
CA LEU A 170 22.07 -2.10 0.63
C LEU A 170 23.59 -1.89 0.73
N SER A 171 24.06 -0.64 0.81
CA SER A 171 25.49 -0.32 0.88
C SER A 171 26.24 -1.03 2.03
N PRO A 172 25.69 -1.24 3.24
CA PRO A 172 26.36 -2.04 4.28
C PRO A 172 26.68 -3.50 3.93
N ILE A 173 25.88 -4.12 3.05
CA ILE A 173 26.04 -5.54 2.67
C ILE A 173 26.74 -5.70 1.32
N LEU A 174 26.48 -4.79 0.36
CA LEU A 174 26.97 -4.88 -1.01
C LEU A 174 28.20 -3.97 -1.26
N GLY A 175 28.52 -3.05 -0.36
CA GLY A 175 29.60 -2.07 -0.54
C GLY A 175 29.42 -1.29 -1.84
N ASP A 176 30.50 -1.13 -2.61
CA ASP A 176 30.49 -0.37 -3.87
C ASP A 176 29.69 -1.03 -5.01
N LYS A 177 29.30 -2.31 -4.86
CA LYS A 177 28.49 -3.02 -5.87
C LYS A 177 27.10 -2.40 -6.05
N VAL A 178 26.64 -1.57 -5.12
CA VAL A 178 25.40 -0.79 -5.25
C VAL A 178 25.46 0.22 -6.42
N ASN A 179 26.66 0.63 -6.84
CA ASN A 179 26.83 1.52 -8.01
C ASN A 179 26.97 0.73 -9.33
N GLY A 180 27.11 -0.60 -9.24
CA GLY A 180 27.33 -1.50 -10.37
C GLY A 180 26.05 -2.16 -10.90
N PRO A 181 26.19 -3.25 -11.68
CA PRO A 181 25.07 -3.97 -12.28
C PRO A 181 24.05 -4.51 -11.26
N ILE A 182 24.52 -4.96 -10.09
CA ILE A 182 23.65 -5.51 -9.04
C ILE A 182 22.74 -4.42 -8.46
N GLY A 183 23.27 -3.24 -8.16
CA GLY A 183 22.45 -2.11 -7.70
C GLY A 183 21.43 -1.67 -8.75
N LYS A 184 21.82 -1.62 -10.02
CA LYS A 184 20.90 -1.35 -11.13
C LYS A 184 19.78 -2.39 -11.23
N ALA A 185 20.08 -3.67 -11.05
CA ALA A 185 19.06 -4.72 -11.05
C ALA A 185 18.05 -4.55 -9.90
N ILE A 186 18.52 -4.21 -8.70
CA ILE A 186 17.67 -3.92 -7.53
C ILE A 186 16.75 -2.72 -7.79
N ASP A 187 17.30 -1.63 -8.32
CA ASP A 187 16.50 -0.45 -8.66
C ASP A 187 15.51 -0.76 -9.79
N CYS A 188 15.87 -1.58 -10.79
CA CYS A 188 14.93 -2.05 -11.82
C CYS A 188 13.76 -2.83 -11.23
N ILE A 189 14.02 -3.77 -10.30
CA ILE A 189 12.97 -4.55 -9.62
C ILE A 189 12.04 -3.61 -8.85
N ALA A 190 12.60 -2.64 -8.11
CA ALA A 190 11.80 -1.68 -7.34
C ALA A 190 10.91 -0.79 -8.22
N VAL A 191 11.46 -0.26 -9.32
CA VAL A 191 10.73 0.59 -10.26
C VAL A 191 9.65 -0.24 -10.97
N PHE A 192 9.96 -1.44 -11.44
CA PHE A 192 8.97 -2.32 -12.07
C PHE A 192 7.85 -2.72 -11.11
N ALA A 193 8.17 -3.10 -9.88
CA ALA A 193 7.18 -3.41 -8.85
C ALA A 193 6.26 -2.21 -8.57
N THR A 194 6.83 -1.00 -8.53
CA THR A 194 6.04 0.23 -8.37
C THR A 194 5.08 0.45 -9.53
N VAL A 195 5.54 0.29 -10.78
CA VAL A 195 4.68 0.44 -11.98
C VAL A 195 3.50 -0.53 -11.91
N VAL A 196 3.76 -1.80 -11.61
CA VAL A 196 2.70 -2.82 -11.52
C VAL A 196 1.73 -2.52 -10.38
N GLY A 197 2.21 -2.27 -9.16
CA GLY A 197 1.34 -2.01 -8.01
C GLY A 197 0.48 -0.76 -8.16
N VAL A 198 1.02 0.28 -8.81
CA VAL A 198 0.25 1.49 -9.17
C VAL A 198 -0.77 1.15 -10.25
N SER A 199 -0.38 0.45 -11.32
CA SER A 199 -1.29 0.05 -12.40
C SER A 199 -2.48 -0.75 -11.91
N THR A 200 -2.28 -1.68 -10.96
CA THR A 200 -3.36 -2.42 -10.28
C THR A 200 -4.34 -1.44 -9.62
N SER A 201 -3.84 -0.44 -8.90
CA SER A 201 -4.67 0.57 -8.23
C SER A 201 -5.43 1.45 -9.22
N LEU A 202 -4.79 1.87 -10.32
CA LEU A 202 -5.45 2.65 -11.39
C LEU A 202 -6.56 1.85 -12.07
N GLY A 203 -6.31 0.56 -12.34
CA GLY A 203 -7.29 -0.34 -12.92
C GLY A 203 -8.52 -0.50 -12.01
N LEU A 204 -8.31 -0.75 -10.71
CA LEU A 204 -9.39 -0.79 -9.71
C LEU A 204 -10.23 0.49 -9.73
N GLY A 205 -9.57 1.66 -9.81
CA GLY A 205 -10.27 2.95 -9.82
C GLY A 205 -11.10 3.14 -11.07
N ALA A 206 -10.58 2.75 -12.22
CA ALA A 206 -11.30 2.86 -13.50
C ALA A 206 -12.54 1.95 -13.50
N THR A 207 -12.38 0.70 -13.04
CA THR A 207 -13.49 -0.24 -12.91
C THR A 207 -14.53 0.25 -11.92
N GLN A 208 -14.13 0.83 -10.78
CA GLN A 208 -15.06 1.36 -9.78
C GLN A 208 -15.82 2.59 -10.23
N ILE A 209 -15.16 3.53 -10.90
CA ILE A 209 -15.84 4.70 -11.47
C ILE A 209 -16.82 4.23 -12.55
N ASN A 210 -16.43 3.30 -13.43
CA ASN A 210 -17.34 2.77 -14.44
C ASN A 210 -18.52 2.03 -13.80
N GLY A 211 -18.29 1.19 -12.78
CA GLY A 211 -19.32 0.49 -12.03
C GLY A 211 -20.32 1.44 -11.38
N GLY A 212 -19.85 2.48 -10.69
CA GLY A 212 -20.72 3.50 -10.11
C GLY A 212 -21.51 4.28 -11.16
N LEU A 213 -20.89 4.65 -12.28
CA LEU A 213 -21.59 5.30 -13.39
C LEU A 213 -22.63 4.38 -14.04
N ASN A 214 -22.35 3.08 -14.13
CA ASN A 214 -23.31 2.10 -14.61
C ASN A 214 -24.51 1.98 -13.68
N TYR A 215 -24.24 1.84 -12.38
CA TYR A 215 -25.28 1.69 -11.36
C TYR A 215 -26.20 2.92 -11.29
N LEU A 216 -25.65 4.13 -11.34
CA LEU A 216 -26.41 5.38 -11.17
C LEU A 216 -27.05 5.90 -12.45
N PHE A 217 -26.40 5.72 -13.60
CA PHE A 217 -26.77 6.39 -14.85
C PHE A 217 -26.98 5.42 -16.02
N GLY A 218 -26.79 4.12 -15.82
CA GLY A 218 -26.90 3.12 -16.89
C GLY A 218 -25.78 3.18 -17.93
N ILE A 219 -24.67 3.89 -17.68
CA ILE A 219 -23.52 3.92 -18.59
C ILE A 219 -22.95 2.50 -18.70
N PRO A 220 -22.69 1.94 -19.90
CA PRO A 220 -22.21 0.57 -20.03
C PRO A 220 -20.97 0.29 -19.18
N ASN A 221 -20.98 -0.81 -18.42
CA ASN A 221 -19.79 -1.32 -17.75
C ASN A 221 -18.96 -2.12 -18.75
N ALA A 222 -18.05 -1.44 -19.45
CA ALA A 222 -17.33 -1.97 -20.59
C ALA A 222 -15.92 -1.40 -20.66
N PHE A 223 -14.99 -2.20 -21.19
CA PHE A 223 -13.58 -1.81 -21.33
C PHE A 223 -13.39 -0.44 -21.99
N ILE A 224 -14.19 -0.10 -23.03
CA ILE A 224 -14.06 1.18 -23.73
C ILE A 224 -14.32 2.38 -22.80
N VAL A 225 -15.26 2.26 -21.85
CA VAL A 225 -15.55 3.32 -20.87
C VAL A 225 -14.41 3.40 -19.85
N GLN A 226 -13.92 2.26 -19.37
CA GLN A 226 -12.77 2.19 -18.47
C GLN A 226 -11.52 2.82 -19.12
N LEU A 227 -11.27 2.55 -20.39
CA LEU A 227 -10.17 3.13 -21.16
C LEU A 227 -10.29 4.66 -21.27
N VAL A 228 -11.47 5.18 -21.59
CA VAL A 228 -11.74 6.62 -21.63
C VAL A 228 -11.50 7.26 -20.25
N LEU A 229 -11.97 6.63 -19.18
CA LEU A 229 -11.74 7.10 -17.81
C LEU A 229 -10.23 7.14 -17.47
N ILE A 230 -9.49 6.09 -17.81
CA ILE A 230 -8.03 6.05 -17.63
C ILE A 230 -7.37 7.19 -18.40
N ILE A 231 -7.75 7.44 -19.66
CA ILE A 231 -7.19 8.53 -20.47
C ILE A 231 -7.47 9.89 -19.82
N ILE A 232 -8.72 10.16 -19.42
CA ILE A 232 -9.11 11.42 -18.78
C ILE A 232 -8.28 11.64 -17.51
N VAL A 233 -8.24 10.65 -16.62
CA VAL A 233 -7.50 10.78 -15.37
C VAL A 233 -6.00 10.91 -15.62
N THR A 234 -5.48 10.23 -16.65
CA THR A 234 -4.08 10.35 -17.07
C THR A 234 -3.72 11.77 -17.46
N VAL A 235 -4.56 12.43 -18.27
CA VAL A 235 -4.37 13.84 -18.59
C VAL A 235 -4.40 14.70 -17.33
N LEU A 236 -5.37 14.49 -16.44
CA LEU A 236 -5.52 15.28 -15.22
C LEU A 236 -4.30 15.17 -14.27
N PHE A 237 -3.82 13.95 -13.99
CA PHE A 237 -2.68 13.79 -13.09
C PHE A 237 -1.37 14.22 -13.75
N LEU A 238 -1.22 14.08 -15.08
CA LEU A 238 -0.04 14.58 -15.79
C LEU A 238 0.05 16.11 -15.76
N LEU A 239 -1.09 16.80 -15.88
CA LEU A 239 -1.15 18.25 -15.69
C LEU A 239 -0.74 18.64 -14.26
N SER A 240 -1.20 17.89 -13.24
CA SER A 240 -0.76 18.07 -11.84
C SER A 240 0.75 17.86 -11.70
N ALA A 241 1.26 16.74 -12.22
CA ALA A 241 2.68 16.38 -12.16
C ALA A 241 3.57 17.42 -12.86
N TRP A 242 3.08 18.06 -13.93
CA TRP A 242 3.79 19.12 -14.64
C TRP A 242 3.80 20.43 -13.83
N SER A 243 2.69 20.80 -13.19
CA SER A 243 2.54 22.06 -12.44
C SER A 243 3.45 22.20 -11.19
N GLY A 244 4.11 21.12 -10.78
CA GLY A 244 5.11 21.11 -9.71
C GLY A 244 4.55 20.67 -8.35
N LEU A 245 5.39 19.93 -7.62
CA LEU A 245 5.06 19.04 -6.49
C LEU A 245 4.29 19.67 -5.30
N GLY A 246 4.34 20.98 -5.14
CA GLY A 246 3.99 21.61 -3.85
C GLY A 246 2.51 21.91 -3.67
N LYS A 247 1.82 22.35 -4.73
CA LYS A 247 0.45 22.88 -4.61
C LYS A 247 -0.60 21.81 -4.94
N GLY A 248 -0.50 21.15 -6.10
CA GLY A 248 -1.49 20.17 -6.58
C GLY A 248 -1.73 19.03 -5.60
N ILE A 249 -0.65 18.31 -5.24
CA ILE A 249 -0.71 17.17 -4.31
C ILE A 249 -1.32 17.58 -2.96
N LYS A 250 -0.89 18.72 -2.41
CA LYS A 250 -1.38 19.20 -1.10
C LYS A 250 -2.88 19.51 -1.13
N TYR A 251 -3.37 20.23 -2.14
CA TYR A 251 -4.78 20.57 -2.25
C TYR A 251 -5.63 19.33 -2.48
N LEU A 252 -5.25 18.50 -3.45
CA LEU A 252 -6.01 17.29 -3.76
C LEU A 252 -6.03 16.31 -2.58
N SER A 253 -4.89 16.11 -1.90
CA SER A 253 -4.78 15.30 -0.68
C SER A 253 -5.72 15.81 0.43
N ASN A 254 -5.71 17.11 0.72
CA ASN A 254 -6.60 17.70 1.73
C ASN A 254 -8.08 17.57 1.35
N THR A 255 -8.43 17.82 0.07
CA THR A 255 -9.79 17.61 -0.43
C THR A 255 -10.23 16.17 -0.23
N ASN A 256 -9.35 15.22 -0.53
CA ASN A 256 -9.61 13.80 -0.38
C ASN A 256 -9.92 13.42 1.07
N MET A 257 -9.14 13.95 2.01
CA MET A 257 -9.36 13.78 3.45
C MET A 257 -10.73 14.28 3.91
N VAL A 258 -11.14 15.45 3.40
CA VAL A 258 -12.43 16.04 3.73
C VAL A 258 -13.56 15.20 3.13
N LEU A 259 -13.46 14.81 1.86
CA LEU A 259 -14.48 13.99 1.19
C LEU A 259 -14.65 12.64 1.89
N ALA A 260 -13.55 11.95 2.20
CA ALA A 260 -13.57 10.67 2.92
C ALA A 260 -14.18 10.84 4.31
N GLY A 261 -13.76 11.86 5.06
CA GLY A 261 -14.27 12.16 6.39
C GLY A 261 -15.77 12.49 6.39
N LEU A 262 -16.25 13.25 5.40
CA LEU A 262 -17.67 13.57 5.24
C LEU A 262 -18.50 12.31 4.94
N LEU A 263 -18.04 11.46 4.02
CA LEU A 263 -18.74 10.22 3.68
C LEU A 263 -18.78 9.27 4.89
N MET A 264 -17.66 9.11 5.60
CA MET A 264 -17.59 8.30 6.82
C MET A 264 -18.53 8.83 7.89
N LEU A 265 -18.48 10.13 8.19
CA LEU A 265 -19.30 10.72 9.25
C LEU A 265 -20.78 10.61 8.90
N PHE A 266 -21.15 10.86 7.65
CA PHE A 266 -22.51 10.68 7.17
C PHE A 266 -23.00 9.25 7.39
N MET A 267 -22.25 8.26 6.88
CA MET A 267 -22.64 6.85 7.01
C MET A 267 -22.60 6.33 8.45
N LEU A 268 -21.71 6.87 9.30
CA LEU A 268 -21.69 6.51 10.71
C LEU A 268 -22.96 6.96 11.43
N VAL A 269 -23.52 8.13 11.08
CA VAL A 269 -24.73 8.69 11.70
C VAL A 269 -26.00 8.08 11.12
N VAL A 270 -26.05 7.87 9.80
CA VAL A 270 -27.25 7.42 9.09
C VAL A 270 -27.35 5.90 8.99
N GLY A 271 -26.20 5.21 9.01
CA GLY A 271 -26.11 3.76 9.06
C GLY A 271 -26.50 3.18 10.42
N PRO A 272 -26.38 1.86 10.62
CA PRO A 272 -26.67 1.22 11.89
C PRO A 272 -25.57 1.51 12.93
N THR A 273 -25.52 2.74 13.45
CA THR A 273 -24.42 3.28 14.29
C THR A 273 -24.03 2.35 15.44
N VAL A 274 -25.02 1.84 16.17
CA VAL A 274 -24.77 0.94 17.31
C VAL A 274 -24.12 -0.37 16.85
N LEU A 275 -24.59 -0.94 15.75
CA LEU A 275 -24.00 -2.17 15.19
C LEU A 275 -22.58 -1.90 14.68
N ILE A 276 -22.35 -0.77 14.01
CA ILE A 276 -21.03 -0.34 13.53
C ILE A 276 -20.05 -0.26 14.71
N MET A 277 -20.41 0.46 15.78
CA MET A 277 -19.53 0.68 16.92
C MET A 277 -19.31 -0.60 17.76
N ASN A 278 -20.34 -1.43 17.93
CA ASN A 278 -20.21 -2.72 18.59
C ASN A 278 -19.28 -3.65 17.79
N SER A 279 -19.49 -3.72 16.47
CA SER A 279 -18.69 -4.56 15.58
C SER A 279 -17.25 -4.08 15.50
N PHE A 280 -17.00 -2.76 15.44
CA PHE A 280 -15.67 -2.17 15.48
C PHE A 280 -14.92 -2.56 16.76
N THR A 281 -15.57 -2.40 17.91
CA THR A 281 -14.98 -2.68 19.23
C THR A 281 -14.67 -4.17 19.39
N ASP A 282 -15.62 -5.04 19.05
CA ASP A 282 -15.44 -6.50 19.11
C ASP A 282 -14.35 -6.97 18.15
N SER A 283 -14.36 -6.46 16.91
CA SER A 283 -13.40 -6.85 15.87
C SER A 283 -11.97 -6.44 16.20
N ILE A 284 -11.75 -5.33 16.91
CA ILE A 284 -10.41 -4.97 17.43
C ILE A 284 -9.92 -6.03 18.41
N GLY A 285 -10.76 -6.44 19.37
CA GLY A 285 -10.40 -7.48 20.34
C GLY A 285 -10.08 -8.81 19.65
N GLN A 286 -10.95 -9.22 18.72
CA GLN A 286 -10.78 -10.42 17.92
C GLN A 286 -9.52 -10.38 17.04
N TYR A 287 -9.25 -9.23 16.41
CA TYR A 287 -8.05 -9.03 15.60
C TYR A 287 -6.78 -9.22 16.43
N ILE A 288 -6.68 -8.55 17.59
CA ILE A 288 -5.52 -8.64 18.48
C ILE A 288 -5.33 -10.07 18.98
N GLN A 289 -6.41 -10.75 19.39
CA GLN A 289 -6.35 -12.12 19.89
C GLN A 289 -5.86 -13.12 18.84
N ASN A 290 -6.27 -12.96 17.58
CA ASN A 290 -6.04 -13.95 16.53
C ASN A 290 -4.90 -13.60 15.57
N ILE A 291 -4.23 -12.46 15.75
CA ILE A 291 -3.24 -11.96 14.79
C ILE A 291 -2.17 -13.00 14.45
N VAL A 292 -1.62 -13.71 15.46
CA VAL A 292 -0.59 -14.73 15.26
C VAL A 292 -1.13 -15.92 14.47
N GLN A 293 -2.34 -16.39 14.77
CA GLN A 293 -2.93 -17.50 14.04
C GLN A 293 -3.16 -17.13 12.56
N MET A 294 -3.68 -15.93 12.31
CA MET A 294 -3.91 -15.44 10.94
C MET A 294 -2.61 -15.23 10.17
N SER A 295 -1.54 -14.75 10.84
CA SER A 295 -0.20 -14.55 10.27
C SER A 295 0.39 -15.82 9.63
N PHE A 296 0.03 -17.01 10.13
CA PHE A 296 0.62 -18.29 9.68
C PHE A 296 -0.41 -19.27 9.12
N ARG A 297 -1.63 -18.81 8.79
CA ARG A 297 -2.70 -19.67 8.30
C ARG A 297 -2.52 -20.01 6.81
N LEU A 298 -2.21 -21.27 6.51
CA LEU A 298 -2.08 -21.79 5.13
C LEU A 298 -3.09 -22.86 4.70
N THR A 299 -3.76 -23.53 5.65
CA THR A 299 -4.71 -24.62 5.38
C THR A 299 -4.22 -25.64 4.33
N PRO A 300 -3.06 -26.29 4.53
CA PRO A 300 -2.41 -27.11 3.49
C PRO A 300 -3.22 -28.35 3.05
N ASN A 301 -4.16 -28.80 3.88
CA ASN A 301 -4.96 -30.00 3.63
C ASN A 301 -6.41 -29.67 3.25
N ASP A 302 -6.70 -28.42 2.88
CA ASP A 302 -8.04 -27.94 2.55
C ASP A 302 -7.94 -27.01 1.32
N PRO A 303 -8.13 -27.56 0.09
CA PRO A 303 -7.95 -26.81 -1.15
C PRO A 303 -8.88 -25.59 -1.27
N GLU A 304 -10.11 -25.68 -0.79
CA GLU A 304 -11.07 -24.56 -0.85
C GLU A 304 -10.63 -23.42 0.05
N LYS A 305 -10.24 -23.70 1.30
CA LYS A 305 -9.71 -22.67 2.21
C LYS A 305 -8.35 -22.16 1.74
N ARG A 306 -7.55 -22.99 1.07
CA ARG A 306 -6.28 -22.58 0.47
C ARG A 306 -6.49 -21.56 -0.64
N GLU A 307 -7.49 -21.77 -1.48
CA GLU A 307 -7.80 -20.84 -2.57
C GLU A 307 -8.25 -19.49 -2.03
N TRP A 308 -9.09 -19.44 -0.98
CA TRP A 308 -9.44 -18.18 -0.32
C TRP A 308 -8.19 -17.41 0.14
N ILE A 309 -7.19 -18.10 0.70
CA ILE A 309 -5.92 -17.48 1.13
C ILE A 309 -5.16 -16.93 -0.10
N ASN A 310 -5.17 -17.64 -1.23
CA ASN A 310 -4.53 -17.19 -2.46
C ASN A 310 -5.20 -15.92 -3.02
N SER A 311 -6.53 -15.93 -3.13
CA SER A 311 -7.29 -14.83 -3.74
C SER A 311 -7.32 -13.56 -2.88
N TRP A 312 -7.19 -13.70 -1.55
CA TRP A 312 -7.24 -12.57 -0.61
C TRP A 312 -5.91 -12.27 0.04
N THR A 313 -5.44 -13.14 0.94
CA THR A 313 -4.27 -12.87 1.77
C THR A 313 -3.00 -12.70 0.95
N ILE A 314 -2.72 -13.62 0.02
CA ILE A 314 -1.50 -13.57 -0.80
C ILE A 314 -1.58 -12.42 -1.80
N PHE A 315 -2.75 -12.18 -2.40
CA PHE A 315 -2.98 -11.01 -3.24
C PHE A 315 -2.67 -9.70 -2.48
N TYR A 316 -3.22 -9.50 -1.29
CA TYR A 316 -2.94 -8.28 -0.51
C TYR A 316 -1.46 -8.15 -0.14
N TRP A 317 -0.81 -9.22 0.30
CA TRP A 317 0.64 -9.17 0.55
C TRP A 317 1.45 -8.78 -0.67
N ALA A 318 1.15 -9.38 -1.81
CA ALA A 318 1.79 -9.01 -3.06
C ALA A 318 1.52 -7.55 -3.44
N TRP A 319 0.27 -7.11 -3.34
CA TRP A 319 -0.10 -5.75 -3.67
C TRP A 319 0.62 -4.73 -2.77
N TRP A 320 0.64 -4.96 -1.46
CA TRP A 320 1.34 -4.11 -0.50
C TRP A 320 2.86 -4.10 -0.73
N ILE A 321 3.48 -5.25 -1.03
CA ILE A 321 4.91 -5.33 -1.35
C ILE A 321 5.21 -4.54 -2.62
N SER A 322 4.46 -4.74 -3.70
CA SER A 322 4.69 -4.04 -4.97
C SER A 322 4.50 -2.53 -4.87
N TRP A 323 3.60 -2.07 -3.99
CA TRP A 323 3.31 -0.65 -3.79
C TRP A 323 4.29 0.04 -2.81
N SER A 324 4.99 -0.74 -1.99
CA SER A 324 5.84 -0.24 -0.91
C SER A 324 7.05 0.63 -1.30
N PRO A 325 7.71 0.52 -2.48
CA PRO A 325 8.77 1.45 -2.84
C PRO A 325 8.25 2.88 -2.97
N PHE A 326 7.08 3.05 -3.59
CA PHE A 326 6.40 4.33 -3.75
C PHE A 326 5.96 4.90 -2.40
N VAL A 327 5.15 4.12 -1.66
CA VAL A 327 4.61 4.56 -0.36
C VAL A 327 5.75 4.80 0.63
N GLY A 328 6.78 3.95 0.60
CA GLY A 328 7.94 4.02 1.47
C GLY A 328 8.72 5.33 1.32
N ILE A 329 8.95 5.80 0.09
CA ILE A 329 9.61 7.09 -0.16
C ILE A 329 8.78 8.24 0.40
N PHE A 330 7.46 8.23 0.19
CA PHE A 330 6.60 9.28 0.73
C PHE A 330 6.68 9.32 2.26
N ILE A 331 6.44 8.17 2.91
CA ILE A 331 6.45 8.04 4.38
C ILE A 331 7.82 8.43 4.93
N ALA A 332 8.92 8.04 4.28
CA ALA A 332 10.26 8.42 4.68
C ALA A 332 10.42 9.94 4.73
N ARG A 333 10.05 10.65 3.65
CA ARG A 333 10.21 12.10 3.53
C ARG A 333 9.45 12.87 4.60
N VAL A 334 8.19 12.53 4.85
CA VAL A 334 7.37 13.22 5.87
C VAL A 334 7.80 12.87 7.30
N SER A 335 8.69 11.88 7.48
CA SER A 335 9.12 11.35 8.78
C SER A 335 10.50 11.81 9.24
N ARG A 336 11.16 12.70 8.50
CA ARG A 336 12.48 13.24 8.82
C ARG A 336 12.52 13.86 10.23
N GLY A 337 13.58 13.56 10.97
CA GLY A 337 13.83 14.06 12.33
C GLY A 337 13.16 13.29 13.46
N ARG A 338 12.29 12.32 13.16
CA ARG A 338 11.64 11.46 14.18
C ARG A 338 12.56 10.36 14.68
N THR A 339 12.33 9.86 15.89
CA THR A 339 12.97 8.62 16.35
C THR A 339 12.38 7.41 15.62
N ILE A 340 13.17 6.34 15.46
CA ILE A 340 12.70 5.08 14.86
C ILE A 340 11.47 4.54 15.60
N ARG A 341 11.44 4.65 16.93
CA ARG A 341 10.31 4.19 17.74
C ARG A 341 9.04 4.99 17.46
N GLU A 342 9.12 6.32 17.52
CA GLU A 342 7.97 7.19 17.22
C GLU A 342 7.47 6.96 15.79
N PHE A 343 8.41 6.86 14.84
CA PHE A 343 8.14 6.55 13.45
C PHE A 343 7.34 5.25 13.30
N LEU A 344 7.86 4.13 13.83
CA LEU A 344 7.23 2.82 13.69
C LEU A 344 5.85 2.79 14.36
N ILE A 345 5.70 3.33 15.58
CA ILE A 345 4.40 3.38 16.25
C ILE A 345 3.41 4.21 15.42
N GLY A 346 3.82 5.38 14.95
CA GLY A 346 2.94 6.27 14.19
C GLY A 346 2.49 5.66 12.85
N VAL A 347 3.40 5.01 12.13
CA VAL A 347 3.08 4.36 10.83
C VAL A 347 2.26 3.10 11.00
N LEU A 348 2.47 2.32 12.06
CA LEU A 348 1.75 1.07 12.29
C LEU A 348 0.36 1.28 12.89
N VAL A 349 0.20 2.22 13.83
CA VAL A 349 -1.03 2.34 14.62
C VAL A 349 -2.02 3.31 14.00
N THR A 350 -1.56 4.52 13.65
CA THR A 350 -2.45 5.61 13.21
C THR A 350 -3.33 5.21 12.04
N PRO A 351 -2.81 4.60 10.98
CA PRO A 351 -3.63 4.30 9.83
C PRO A 351 -4.58 3.12 10.08
N CYS A 352 -4.18 2.14 10.90
CA CYS A 352 -5.03 0.99 11.26
C CYS A 352 -6.35 1.44 11.89
N ILE A 353 -6.33 2.44 12.78
CA ILE A 353 -7.55 2.90 13.47
C ILE A 353 -8.57 3.41 12.45
N LEU A 354 -8.11 4.21 11.48
CA LEU A 354 -9.00 4.80 10.49
C LEU A 354 -9.42 3.79 9.42
N THR A 355 -8.55 2.86 9.01
CA THR A 355 -8.94 1.77 8.10
C THR A 355 -9.98 0.87 8.76
N PHE A 356 -9.76 0.48 10.02
CA PHE A 356 -10.71 -0.35 10.78
C PHE A 356 -12.06 0.34 10.92
N LEU A 357 -12.06 1.64 11.24
CA LEU A 357 -13.30 2.41 11.32
C LEU A 357 -14.01 2.50 9.96
N TRP A 358 -13.28 2.70 8.86
CA TRP A 358 -13.85 2.70 7.52
C TRP A 358 -14.55 1.37 7.19
N PHE A 359 -13.87 0.24 7.37
CA PHE A 359 -14.45 -1.07 7.11
C PHE A 359 -15.59 -1.41 8.06
N SER A 360 -15.53 -0.96 9.32
CA SER A 360 -16.68 -1.07 10.21
C SER A 360 -17.86 -0.22 9.73
N ILE A 361 -17.66 0.98 9.19
CA ILE A 361 -18.77 1.81 8.70
C ILE A 361 -19.39 1.19 7.45
N PHE A 362 -18.62 1.03 6.37
CA PHE A 362 -19.19 0.60 5.08
C PHE A 362 -19.44 -0.91 5.02
N GLY A 363 -18.53 -1.71 5.57
CA GLY A 363 -18.65 -3.17 5.60
C GLY A 363 -19.82 -3.65 6.44
N VAL A 364 -19.97 -3.16 7.67
CA VAL A 364 -21.12 -3.52 8.54
C VAL A 364 -22.42 -3.01 7.94
N SER A 365 -22.45 -1.78 7.40
CA SER A 365 -23.65 -1.26 6.76
C SER A 365 -24.11 -2.12 5.58
N ALA A 366 -23.16 -2.65 4.79
CA ALA A 366 -23.47 -3.56 3.70
C ALA A 366 -23.92 -4.94 4.22
N MET A 367 -23.17 -5.52 5.18
CA MET A 367 -23.51 -6.84 5.75
C MET A 367 -24.85 -6.82 6.50
N ASP A 368 -25.23 -5.71 7.13
CA ASP A 368 -26.53 -5.54 7.80
C ASP A 368 -27.70 -5.59 6.79
N LEU A 369 -27.55 -4.93 5.62
CA LEU A 369 -28.53 -5.01 4.53
C LEU A 369 -28.70 -6.45 4.02
N GLN A 370 -27.58 -7.16 3.85
CA GLN A 370 -27.56 -8.58 3.45
C GLN A 370 -28.23 -9.45 4.52
N GLN A 371 -27.82 -9.32 5.78
CA GLN A 371 -28.29 -10.13 6.90
C GLN A 371 -29.80 -9.97 7.14
N LYS A 372 -30.33 -8.76 7.02
CA LYS A 372 -31.76 -8.49 7.16
C LYS A 372 -32.59 -8.88 5.94
N GLY A 373 -31.95 -9.27 4.84
CA GLY A 373 -32.62 -9.50 3.55
C GLY A 373 -33.22 -8.24 2.93
N THR A 374 -32.80 -7.04 3.39
CA THR A 374 -33.27 -5.75 2.84
C THR A 374 -32.76 -5.55 1.42
N PHE A 375 -31.51 -5.93 1.17
CA PHE A 375 -30.91 -5.91 -0.16
C PHE A 375 -29.79 -6.94 -0.26
N ASN A 376 -29.75 -7.67 -1.38
CA ASN A 376 -28.72 -8.67 -1.61
C ASN A 376 -27.48 -8.02 -2.26
N VAL A 377 -26.66 -7.38 -1.42
CA VAL A 377 -25.41 -6.72 -1.84
C VAL A 377 -24.47 -7.74 -2.49
N ALA A 378 -24.48 -8.99 -2.03
CA ALA A 378 -23.59 -10.05 -2.54
C ALA A 378 -23.85 -10.44 -4.01
N LYS A 379 -25.00 -10.09 -4.58
CA LYS A 379 -25.31 -10.29 -6.01
C LYS A 379 -24.73 -9.22 -6.93
N LEU A 380 -24.27 -8.10 -6.39
CA LEU A 380 -23.65 -7.04 -7.17
C LEU A 380 -22.22 -7.41 -7.56
N SER A 381 -21.72 -6.79 -8.63
CA SER A 381 -20.29 -6.88 -8.96
C SER A 381 -19.47 -6.14 -7.90
N THR A 382 -18.24 -6.59 -7.65
CA THR A 382 -17.36 -6.04 -6.61
C THR A 382 -17.26 -4.51 -6.67
N GLU A 383 -17.17 -3.95 -7.87
CA GLU A 383 -17.04 -2.52 -8.11
C GLU A 383 -18.33 -1.71 -7.91
N THR A 384 -19.50 -2.37 -7.82
CA THR A 384 -20.81 -1.74 -7.60
C THR A 384 -21.31 -1.87 -6.16
N MET A 385 -20.75 -2.77 -5.34
CA MET A 385 -21.23 -3.05 -3.97
C MET A 385 -21.31 -1.82 -3.06
N LEU A 386 -20.36 -0.87 -3.17
CA LEU A 386 -20.43 0.38 -2.40
C LEU A 386 -21.66 1.20 -2.81
N PHE A 387 -21.88 1.39 -4.11
CA PHE A 387 -22.98 2.20 -4.62
C PHE A 387 -24.34 1.56 -4.32
N GLY A 388 -24.45 0.24 -4.45
CA GLY A 388 -25.65 -0.48 -4.04
C GLY A 388 -25.90 -0.43 -2.53
N THR A 389 -24.86 -0.40 -1.71
CA THR A 389 -25.02 -0.16 -0.26
C THR A 389 -25.57 1.25 -0.01
N LEU A 390 -25.01 2.27 -0.66
CA LEU A 390 -25.46 3.67 -0.52
C LEU A 390 -26.88 3.91 -1.03
N ASP A 391 -27.39 3.09 -1.95
CA ASP A 391 -28.77 3.15 -2.46
C ASP A 391 -29.83 2.91 -1.39
N HIS A 392 -29.46 2.22 -0.32
CA HIS A 392 -30.35 1.91 0.80
C HIS A 392 -30.22 2.87 1.99
N TYR A 393 -29.49 3.97 1.83
CA TYR A 393 -29.40 5.04 2.82
C TYR A 393 -29.86 6.39 2.22
N PRO A 394 -30.41 7.32 3.04
CA PRO A 394 -30.78 8.66 2.60
C PRO A 394 -29.70 9.39 1.81
N LEU A 395 -30.11 10.35 0.96
CA LEU A 395 -29.21 11.15 0.12
C LEU A 395 -28.34 10.32 -0.84
N THR A 396 -28.81 9.14 -1.25
CA THR A 396 -28.14 8.21 -2.17
C THR A 396 -27.37 8.90 -3.29
N MET A 397 -28.03 9.76 -4.06
CA MET A 397 -27.41 10.41 -5.21
C MET A 397 -26.24 11.29 -4.78
N VAL A 398 -26.37 12.02 -3.67
CA VAL A 398 -25.32 12.88 -3.13
C VAL A 398 -24.13 12.04 -2.65
N THR A 399 -24.38 11.00 -1.87
CA THR A 399 -23.31 10.13 -1.33
C THR A 399 -22.59 9.35 -2.43
N SER A 400 -23.33 8.88 -3.44
CA SER A 400 -22.78 8.13 -4.57
C SER A 400 -21.95 9.02 -5.49
N ILE A 401 -22.41 10.25 -5.78
CA ILE A 401 -21.60 11.24 -6.50
C ILE A 401 -20.37 11.63 -5.69
N LEU A 402 -20.50 11.81 -4.37
CA LEU A 402 -19.37 12.11 -3.50
C LEU A 402 -18.34 10.96 -3.48
N ALA A 403 -18.79 9.70 -3.47
CA ALA A 403 -17.93 8.53 -3.61
C ALA A 403 -17.23 8.50 -4.97
N LEU A 404 -17.92 8.80 -6.08
CA LEU A 404 -17.29 8.90 -7.41
C LEU A 404 -16.20 9.98 -7.46
N ILE A 405 -16.47 11.16 -6.90
CA ILE A 405 -15.48 12.24 -6.82
C ILE A 405 -14.30 11.81 -5.94
N LEU A 406 -14.57 11.17 -4.80
CA LEU A 406 -13.54 10.65 -3.90
C LEU A 406 -12.61 9.66 -4.63
N ILE A 407 -13.18 8.69 -5.36
CA ILE A 407 -12.39 7.72 -6.14
C ILE A 407 -11.57 8.43 -7.20
N ALA A 408 -12.14 9.40 -7.94
CA ALA A 408 -11.42 10.16 -8.95
C ALA A 408 -10.25 10.97 -8.36
N VAL A 409 -10.45 11.61 -7.21
CA VAL A 409 -9.37 12.35 -6.52
C VAL A 409 -8.29 11.41 -6.00
N PHE A 410 -8.64 10.25 -5.41
CA PHE A 410 -7.65 9.22 -5.05
C PHE A 410 -6.84 8.77 -6.27
N PHE A 411 -7.52 8.52 -7.39
CA PHE A 411 -6.88 8.11 -8.63
C PHE A 411 -5.84 9.14 -9.07
N ILE A 412 -6.22 10.41 -9.18
CA ILE A 412 -5.34 11.49 -9.62
C ILE A 412 -4.15 11.65 -8.66
N THR A 413 -4.40 11.68 -7.35
CA THR A 413 -3.37 11.91 -6.33
C THR A 413 -2.36 10.77 -6.21
N SER A 414 -2.83 9.53 -6.24
CA SER A 414 -1.97 8.34 -6.20
C SER A 414 -1.11 8.26 -7.47
N ALA A 415 -1.69 8.49 -8.64
CA ALA A 415 -0.97 8.44 -9.92
C ALA A 415 0.09 9.55 -10.03
N ASP A 416 -0.24 10.78 -9.62
CA ASP A 416 0.71 11.90 -9.60
C ASP A 416 1.92 11.59 -8.69
N SER A 417 1.63 11.18 -7.45
CA SER A 417 2.66 10.87 -6.46
C SER A 417 3.55 9.69 -6.89
N ALA A 418 2.97 8.65 -7.48
CA ALA A 418 3.69 7.51 -8.05
C ALA A 418 4.60 7.91 -9.21
N THR A 419 4.06 8.69 -10.16
CA THR A 419 4.81 9.20 -11.32
C THR A 419 6.04 9.98 -10.89
N PHE A 420 5.91 10.81 -9.85
CA PHE A 420 7.02 11.56 -9.31
C PHE A 420 8.08 10.65 -8.67
N VAL A 421 7.67 9.65 -7.89
CA VAL A 421 8.60 8.71 -7.26
C VAL A 421 9.34 7.87 -8.31
N LEU A 422 8.65 7.38 -9.33
CA LEU A 422 9.26 6.70 -10.48
C LEU A 422 10.31 7.61 -11.15
N GLY A 423 9.97 8.89 -11.34
CA GLY A 423 10.91 9.88 -11.86
C GLY A 423 12.15 10.07 -10.99
N MET A 424 11.98 10.14 -9.67
CA MET A 424 13.08 10.26 -8.70
C MET A 424 14.01 9.04 -8.76
N GLN A 425 13.44 7.82 -8.65
CA GLN A 425 14.21 6.58 -8.66
C GLN A 425 14.98 6.39 -9.97
N THR A 426 14.41 6.86 -11.07
CA THR A 426 15.00 6.71 -12.41
C THR A 426 15.85 7.91 -12.85
N SER A 427 16.04 8.90 -11.97
CA SER A 427 16.90 10.08 -12.17
C SER A 427 17.93 10.21 -11.04
N TYR A 428 18.56 9.08 -10.64
CA TYR A 428 19.61 9.02 -9.59
C TYR A 428 19.18 9.58 -8.22
N GLY A 429 17.90 9.47 -7.88
CA GLY A 429 17.36 10.01 -6.63
C GLY A 429 17.12 11.52 -6.65
N SER A 430 17.05 12.15 -7.83
CA SER A 430 16.77 13.58 -7.97
C SER A 430 15.43 13.96 -7.33
N LEU A 431 15.46 14.98 -6.47
CA LEU A 431 14.26 15.55 -5.87
C LEU A 431 13.41 16.36 -6.86
N ASN A 432 13.97 16.69 -8.02
CA ASN A 432 13.33 17.43 -9.10
C ASN A 432 13.52 16.67 -10.43
N PRO A 433 12.85 15.52 -10.63
CA PRO A 433 12.93 14.77 -11.88
C PRO A 433 12.35 15.59 -13.03
N ALA A 434 12.95 15.44 -14.21
CA ALA A 434 12.52 16.17 -15.41
C ALA A 434 11.07 15.84 -15.78
N ASN A 435 10.35 16.83 -16.32
CA ASN A 435 8.95 16.65 -16.71
C ASN A 435 8.77 15.58 -17.80
N SER A 436 9.75 15.42 -18.69
CA SER A 436 9.73 14.34 -19.70
C SER A 436 9.75 12.95 -19.08
N VAL A 437 10.56 12.73 -18.03
CA VAL A 437 10.63 11.45 -17.31
C VAL A 437 9.30 11.16 -16.61
N LYS A 438 8.72 12.16 -15.94
CA LYS A 438 7.39 12.05 -15.32
C LYS A 438 6.32 11.72 -16.36
N LEU A 439 6.33 12.42 -17.50
CA LEU A 439 5.37 12.18 -18.58
C LEU A 439 5.45 10.73 -19.10
N SER A 440 6.66 10.23 -19.35
CA SER A 440 6.87 8.84 -19.78
C SER A 440 6.34 7.83 -18.77
N TRP A 441 6.61 8.03 -17.47
CA TRP A 441 6.08 7.15 -16.42
C TRP A 441 4.57 7.21 -16.28
N GLY A 442 3.99 8.41 -16.37
CA GLY A 442 2.55 8.59 -16.32
C GLY A 442 1.83 7.87 -17.46
N ILE A 443 2.36 7.97 -18.69
CA ILE A 443 1.77 7.29 -19.85
C ILE A 443 1.91 5.78 -19.72
N ILE A 444 3.11 5.27 -19.41
CA ILE A 444 3.36 3.83 -19.45
C ILE A 444 2.63 3.06 -18.34
N GLN A 445 2.48 3.63 -17.14
CA GLN A 445 1.73 2.99 -16.06
C GLN A 445 0.21 2.98 -16.36
N SER A 446 -0.31 4.05 -16.97
CA SER A 446 -1.72 4.09 -17.41
C SER A 446 -1.98 3.09 -18.54
N ALA A 447 -1.03 2.96 -19.48
CA ALA A 447 -1.10 1.97 -20.55
C ALA A 447 -1.05 0.54 -20.00
N MET A 448 -0.21 0.29 -18.99
CA MET A 448 -0.15 -1.00 -18.29
C MET A 448 -1.48 -1.32 -17.60
N ALA A 449 -2.08 -0.37 -16.88
CA ALA A 449 -3.40 -0.55 -16.27
C ALA A 449 -4.49 -0.87 -17.32
N ALA A 450 -4.51 -0.13 -18.43
CA ALA A 450 -5.47 -0.35 -19.52
C ALA A 450 -5.29 -1.72 -20.18
N VAL A 451 -4.06 -2.13 -20.47
CA VAL A 451 -3.78 -3.42 -21.12
C VAL A 451 -4.12 -4.60 -20.21
N LEU A 452 -3.81 -4.51 -18.91
CA LEU A 452 -4.18 -5.57 -17.97
C LEU A 452 -5.70 -5.70 -17.83
N LEU A 453 -6.43 -4.57 -17.77
CA LEU A 453 -7.88 -4.57 -17.79
C LEU A 453 -8.44 -5.17 -19.08
N TYR A 454 -7.85 -4.83 -20.23
CA TYR A 454 -8.23 -5.38 -21.53
C TYR A 454 -7.99 -6.90 -21.60
N SER A 455 -6.85 -7.38 -21.09
CA SER A 455 -6.47 -8.79 -21.23
C SER A 455 -7.23 -9.73 -20.30
N GLY A 456 -7.59 -9.29 -19.09
CA GLY A 456 -8.21 -10.20 -18.11
C GLY A 456 -8.88 -9.51 -16.94
N GLY A 457 -9.25 -8.23 -17.09
CA GLY A 457 -9.95 -7.45 -16.08
C GLY A 457 -9.22 -7.41 -14.73
N LEU A 458 -10.01 -7.54 -13.66
CA LEU A 458 -9.50 -7.50 -12.28
C LEU A 458 -8.47 -8.62 -12.02
N ALA A 459 -8.71 -9.83 -12.52
CA ALA A 459 -7.82 -10.98 -12.29
C ALA A 459 -6.41 -10.72 -12.86
N ALA A 460 -6.29 -10.17 -14.07
CA ALA A 460 -4.99 -9.84 -14.65
C ALA A 460 -4.21 -8.78 -13.85
N LEU A 461 -4.92 -7.78 -13.29
CA LEU A 461 -4.33 -6.78 -12.39
C LEU A 461 -3.78 -7.43 -11.10
N GLN A 462 -4.52 -8.37 -10.52
CA GLN A 462 -4.13 -9.09 -9.30
C GLN A 462 -2.96 -10.04 -9.55
N ASN A 463 -3.03 -10.83 -10.63
CA ASN A 463 -1.98 -11.78 -11.01
C ASN A 463 -0.64 -11.08 -11.20
N THR A 464 -0.63 -9.99 -11.96
CA THR A 464 0.61 -9.26 -12.26
C THR A 464 1.24 -8.67 -10.98
N ALA A 465 0.43 -8.20 -10.02
CA ALA A 465 0.92 -7.74 -8.73
C ALA A 465 1.65 -8.84 -7.95
N ILE A 466 1.12 -10.07 -7.96
CA ILE A 466 1.75 -11.26 -7.34
C ILE A 466 3.10 -11.58 -7.98
N LEU A 467 3.19 -11.51 -9.31
CA LEU A 467 4.45 -11.74 -10.03
C LEU A 467 5.52 -10.70 -9.68
N ALA A 468 5.14 -9.42 -9.66
CA ALA A 468 6.08 -8.33 -9.41
C ALA A 468 6.55 -8.24 -7.94
N ALA A 469 5.72 -8.70 -7.02
CA ALA A 469 6.01 -8.62 -5.58
C ALA A 469 7.07 -9.62 -5.12
N LEU A 470 7.10 -10.84 -5.65
CA LEU A 470 8.02 -11.89 -5.21
C LEU A 470 9.52 -11.50 -5.31
N PRO A 471 10.03 -10.97 -6.43
CA PRO A 471 11.43 -10.53 -6.47
C PRO A 471 11.66 -9.32 -5.55
N PHE A 472 10.69 -8.43 -5.41
CA PHE A 472 10.84 -7.25 -4.56
C PHE A 472 10.81 -7.58 -3.06
N SER A 473 10.07 -8.59 -2.63
CA SER A 473 10.09 -9.04 -1.23
C SER A 473 11.46 -9.55 -0.80
N ILE A 474 12.20 -10.20 -1.71
CA ILE A 474 13.60 -10.60 -1.49
C ILE A 474 14.46 -9.35 -1.30
N VAL A 475 14.26 -8.31 -2.12
CA VAL A 475 14.96 -7.02 -1.94
C VAL A 475 14.66 -6.44 -0.55
N ILE A 476 13.41 -6.42 -0.10
CA ILE A 476 13.05 -5.91 1.24
C ILE A 476 13.76 -6.70 2.35
N LEU A 477 13.86 -8.04 2.24
CA LEU A 477 14.61 -8.85 3.21
C LEU A 477 16.10 -8.46 3.27
N LEU A 478 16.72 -8.19 2.11
CA LEU A 478 18.09 -7.68 2.06
C LEU A 478 18.20 -6.28 2.69
N MET A 479 17.19 -5.42 2.49
CA MET A 479 17.12 -4.09 3.11
C MET A 479 17.06 -4.19 4.63
N ILE A 480 16.27 -5.12 5.17
CA ILE A 480 16.19 -5.38 6.62
C ILE A 480 17.56 -5.81 7.16
N ALA A 481 18.22 -6.77 6.51
CA ALA A 481 19.54 -7.25 6.93
C ALA A 481 20.57 -6.10 6.94
N SER A 482 20.57 -5.29 5.88
CA SER A 482 21.46 -4.14 5.74
C SER A 482 21.21 -3.06 6.78
N LEU A 483 19.93 -2.73 7.00
CA LEU A 483 19.49 -1.78 8.01
C LEU A 483 19.90 -2.24 9.41
N TYR A 484 19.65 -3.51 9.75
CA TYR A 484 19.99 -4.05 11.06
C TYR A 484 21.51 -4.05 11.32
N GLN A 485 22.32 -4.42 10.34
CA GLN A 485 23.78 -4.35 10.42
C GLN A 485 24.24 -2.91 10.70
N SER A 486 23.71 -1.94 9.96
CA SER A 486 24.09 -0.53 10.08
C SER A 486 23.64 0.08 11.42
N LEU A 487 22.40 -0.15 11.84
CA LEU A 487 21.85 0.34 13.10
C LEU A 487 22.55 -0.27 14.31
N SER A 488 22.87 -1.56 14.25
CA SER A 488 23.59 -2.26 15.32
C SER A 488 25.00 -1.71 15.51
N LYS A 489 25.69 -1.40 14.40
CA LYS A 489 27.01 -0.74 14.44
C LYS A 489 26.90 0.64 15.07
N GLU A 490 25.96 1.46 14.61
CA GLU A 490 25.77 2.82 15.12
C GLU A 490 25.40 2.82 16.62
N ARG A 491 24.52 1.93 17.07
CA ARG A 491 24.17 1.85 18.50
C ARG A 491 25.38 1.47 19.36
N ARG A 492 26.27 0.60 18.88
CA ARG A 492 27.52 0.26 19.59
C ARG A 492 28.45 1.47 19.69
N GLU A 493 28.54 2.28 18.64
CA GLU A 493 29.35 3.51 18.62
C GLU A 493 28.79 4.55 19.60
N ILE A 494 27.48 4.79 19.59
CA ILE A 494 26.81 5.70 20.55
C ILE A 494 27.06 5.23 21.99
N LYS A 495 26.90 3.93 22.27
CA LYS A 495 27.15 3.38 23.62
C LYS A 495 28.61 3.52 24.07
N LYS A 496 29.58 3.48 23.13
CA LYS A 496 30.99 3.73 23.43
C LYS A 496 31.23 5.20 23.77
N ALA A 497 30.64 6.12 22.99
CA ALA A 497 30.71 7.56 23.26
C ALA A 497 30.10 7.92 24.63
N GLU A 498 28.89 7.42 24.92
CA GLU A 498 28.22 7.59 26.22
C GLU A 498 29.06 7.09 27.42
N LYS A 499 29.94 6.10 27.23
CA LYS A 499 30.85 5.60 28.28
C LYS A 499 32.06 6.50 28.49
N LEU A 500 32.57 7.13 27.43
CA LEU A 500 33.72 8.03 27.50
C LEU A 500 33.36 9.36 28.15
N ASP A 501 32.11 9.80 27.98
CA ASP A 501 31.61 11.08 28.49
C ASP A 501 31.15 11.04 29.96
N LYS A 502 31.16 9.85 30.60
CA LYS A 502 30.88 9.74 32.04
C LYS A 502 32.05 10.28 32.85
N PRO A 503 31.84 11.20 33.80
CA PRO A 503 32.92 11.66 34.68
C PRO A 503 33.51 10.46 35.42
N ARG A 504 34.83 10.28 35.32
CA ARG A 504 35.54 9.25 36.09
C ARG A 504 35.25 9.49 37.57
N SER A 505 34.75 8.48 38.28
CA SER A 505 34.54 8.59 39.74
C SER A 505 35.85 9.04 40.39
N PRO A 506 35.83 9.97 41.36
CA PRO A 506 37.03 10.33 42.10
C PRO A 506 37.64 9.04 42.65
N ARG A 507 38.88 8.74 42.28
CA ARG A 507 39.63 7.65 42.90
C ARG A 507 39.72 8.02 44.39
N VAL A 508 38.94 7.35 45.23
CA VAL A 508 39.12 7.39 46.67
C VAL A 508 40.52 6.84 46.93
N LYS A 509 41.50 7.73 47.14
CA LYS A 509 42.79 7.35 47.70
C LYS A 509 42.46 6.81 49.09
N LYS A 510 42.56 5.49 49.29
CA LYS A 510 42.66 4.92 50.63
C LYS A 510 43.90 5.55 51.27
N ALA A 511 43.70 6.42 52.25
CA ALA A 511 44.77 6.82 53.16
C ALA A 511 45.15 5.58 53.97
N TYR A 512 46.45 5.30 54.02
CA TYR A 512 47.05 4.21 54.78
C TYR A 512 47.06 4.51 56.27
#